data_AF-A0A0K9YXR0-F1
#
_entry.id   AF-A0A0K9YXR0-F1
#
_cell.length_a   1.000
_cell.length_b   1.000
_cell.length_c   1.000
_cell.angle_alpha   90.00
_cell.angle_beta   90.00
_cell.angle_gamma   90.00
#
_symmetry.space_group_name_H-M   'P 1'
#
loop_
_entity.id
_entity.type
_entity.pdbx_description
1 polymer ?
#
loop_
_entity_poly.entity_id
_entity_poly.type
_entity_poly.pdbx_seq_one_letter_code
_entity_poly.pdbx_strand_id
1 'polypeptide(L)'
;MVTIFRAVQVKIIITEASRAVLVEQYRTQLNKRNEEWQQWQFQAKKILADAKKKSADTYALAQEKIEREERLRKEKMDQLTWQLEQAANLPVGSELDYQTVQSPVSVQVGEVWDEIMAGTEIMIKDGLIHEIRQKT
;
A
#
# COMPACT_ATOMS: atom_id res chain seq x y z
N MET A 1 -28.47 25.66 -17.79
CA MET A 1 -27.28 25.45 -16.94
C MET A 1 -27.55 24.23 -16.07
N VAL A 2 -26.65 23.26 -16.10
CA VAL A 2 -26.74 22.03 -15.30
C VAL A 2 -25.40 21.84 -14.57
N THR A 3 -25.44 21.43 -13.31
CA THR A 3 -24.24 21.07 -12.55
C THR A 3 -24.02 19.57 -12.63
N ILE A 4 -22.82 19.16 -13.01
CA ILE A 4 -22.38 17.76 -13.00
C ILE A 4 -21.11 17.62 -12.15
N PHE A 5 -20.74 16.38 -11.82
CA PHE A 5 -19.49 16.10 -11.13
C PHE A 5 -18.49 15.46 -12.10
N ARG A 6 -17.25 15.97 -12.09
CA ARG A 6 -16.13 15.40 -12.85
C ARG A 6 -15.09 14.81 -11.91
N ALA A 7 -14.40 13.78 -12.38
CA ALA A 7 -13.28 13.19 -11.69
C ALA A 7 -12.04 14.10 -11.74
N VAL A 8 -11.38 14.26 -10.60
CA VAL A 8 -10.12 15.01 -10.44
C VAL A 8 -9.10 14.07 -9.84
N GLN A 9 -7.99 13.86 -10.52
CA GLN A 9 -6.93 12.99 -10.03
C GLN A 9 -6.10 13.74 -9.00
N VAL A 10 -5.82 13.11 -7.87
CA VAL A 10 -4.94 13.64 -6.83
C VAL A 10 -3.68 12.80 -6.84
N LYS A 11 -2.54 13.45 -7.03
CA LYS A 11 -1.21 12.84 -7.04
C LYS A 11 -0.36 13.40 -5.91
N ILE A 12 0.59 12.61 -5.44
CA ILE A 12 1.58 13.03 -4.44
C ILE A 12 2.96 13.12 -5.09
N ILE A 13 3.67 14.21 -4.81
CA ILE A 13 5.06 14.40 -5.17
C ILE A 13 5.93 13.89 -4.04
N ILE A 14 6.82 12.96 -4.38
CA ILE A 14 7.79 12.39 -3.45
C ILE A 14 8.88 13.40 -3.14
N THR A 15 9.10 13.62 -1.86
CA THR A 15 10.16 14.45 -1.28
C THR A 15 11.09 13.58 -0.45
N GLU A 16 12.21 14.13 0.00
CA GLU A 16 13.07 13.42 0.94
C GLU A 16 12.35 13.10 2.26
N ALA A 17 11.57 14.05 2.77
CA ALA A 17 10.83 13.89 4.01
C ALA A 17 9.73 12.81 3.88
N SER A 18 8.90 12.89 2.84
CA SER A 18 7.85 11.90 2.60
C SER A 18 8.42 10.51 2.28
N ARG A 19 9.54 10.41 1.55
CA ARG A 19 10.25 9.13 1.37
C ARG A 19 10.75 8.57 2.69
N ALA A 20 11.38 9.39 3.53
CA ALA A 20 11.86 8.95 4.83
C ALA A 20 10.73 8.42 5.72
N VAL A 21 9.57 9.10 5.73
CA VAL A 21 8.37 8.64 6.42
C VAL A 21 7.89 7.29 5.88
N LEU A 22 7.82 7.14 4.55
CA LEU A 22 7.38 5.90 3.90
C LEU A 22 8.31 4.72 4.21
N VAL A 23 9.62 4.95 4.13
CA VAL A 23 10.65 3.97 4.50
C VAL A 23 10.50 3.54 5.95
N GLU A 24 10.31 4.49 6.87
CA GLU A 24 10.18 4.19 8.29
C GLU A 24 8.89 3.43 8.62
N GLN A 25 7.80 3.75 7.92
CA GLN A 25 6.55 2.99 8.01
C GLN A 25 6.74 1.52 7.61
N TYR A 26 7.40 1.25 6.47
CA TYR A 26 7.67 -0.12 6.04
C TYR A 26 8.63 -0.86 6.97
N ARG A 27 9.70 -0.17 7.45
CA ARG A 27 10.62 -0.74 8.45
C ARG A 27 9.89 -1.14 9.73
N THR A 28 9.04 -0.25 10.25
CA THR A 28 8.26 -0.52 11.47
C THR A 28 7.34 -1.73 11.28
N GLN A 29 6.66 -1.81 10.13
CA GLN A 29 5.81 -2.97 9.80
C GLN A 29 6.62 -4.27 9.69
N LEU A 30 7.77 -4.24 9.03
CA LEU A 30 8.65 -5.40 8.87
C LEU A 30 9.18 -5.87 10.24
N ASN A 31 9.62 -4.95 11.10
CA ASN A 31 10.09 -5.27 12.45
C ASN A 31 8.99 -5.95 13.27
N LYS A 32 7.78 -5.37 13.27
CA LYS A 32 6.63 -5.98 13.95
C LYS A 32 6.33 -7.38 13.41
N ARG A 33 6.38 -7.58 12.09
CA ARG A 33 6.16 -8.92 11.49
C ARG A 33 7.26 -9.90 11.85
N ASN A 34 8.50 -9.46 11.98
CA ASN A 34 9.60 -10.30 12.41
C ASN A 34 9.46 -10.73 13.88
N GLU A 35 8.99 -9.84 14.76
CA GLU A 35 8.68 -10.17 16.16
C GLU A 35 7.53 -11.19 16.24
N GLU A 36 6.43 -10.94 15.52
CA GLU A 36 5.29 -11.86 15.42
C GLU A 36 5.74 -13.23 14.87
N TRP A 37 6.67 -13.24 13.91
CA TRP A 37 7.25 -14.44 13.34
C TRP A 37 8.02 -15.25 14.38
N GLN A 38 8.89 -14.61 15.18
CA GLN A 38 9.64 -15.29 16.24
C GLN A 38 8.72 -15.89 17.30
N GLN A 39 7.67 -15.17 17.70
CA GLN A 39 6.68 -15.68 18.65
C GLN A 39 5.93 -16.89 18.08
N TRP A 40 5.55 -16.82 16.81
CA TRP A 40 4.87 -17.91 16.13
C TRP A 40 5.76 -19.16 16.01
N GLN A 41 7.05 -19.00 15.71
CA GLN A 41 8.03 -20.10 15.67
C GLN A 41 8.11 -20.87 17.00
N PHE A 42 8.06 -20.16 18.13
CA PHE A 42 8.02 -20.80 19.44
C PHE A 42 6.73 -21.60 19.67
N GLN A 43 5.58 -21.02 19.29
CA GLN A 43 4.28 -21.70 19.38
C GLN A 43 4.22 -22.94 18.48
N ALA A 44 4.74 -22.84 17.25
CA ALA A 44 4.82 -23.96 16.30
C ALA A 44 5.63 -25.13 16.86
N LYS A 45 6.80 -24.86 17.44
CA LYS A 45 7.62 -25.89 18.11
C LYS A 45 6.87 -26.60 19.23
N LYS A 46 6.10 -25.86 20.04
CA LYS A 46 5.26 -26.44 21.10
C LYS A 46 4.15 -27.32 20.53
N ILE A 47 3.45 -26.85 19.49
CA ILE A 47 2.39 -27.61 18.80
C ILE A 47 2.94 -28.92 18.25
N LEU A 48 4.11 -28.89 17.60
CA LEU A 48 4.77 -30.09 17.07
C LEU A 48 5.17 -31.06 18.19
N ALA A 49 5.71 -30.55 19.29
CA ALA A 49 6.09 -31.38 20.44
C ALA A 49 4.87 -32.07 21.07
N ASP A 50 3.74 -31.38 21.18
CA ASP A 50 2.51 -31.93 21.73
C ASP A 50 1.81 -32.90 20.75
N ALA A 51 1.86 -32.64 19.44
CA ALA A 51 1.36 -33.55 18.42
C ALA A 51 2.17 -34.85 18.38
N LYS A 52 3.51 -34.76 18.50
CA LYS A 52 4.40 -35.94 18.52
C LYS A 52 4.09 -36.92 19.66
N LYS A 53 3.58 -36.42 20.79
CA LYS A 53 3.16 -37.25 21.94
C LYS A 53 1.84 -37.99 21.69
N LYS A 54 1.02 -37.56 20.74
CA LYS A 54 -0.30 -38.13 20.46
C LYS A 54 -0.21 -39.29 19.46
N SER A 55 0.27 -39.01 18.25
CA SER A 55 0.47 -40.04 17.21
C SER A 55 1.32 -39.51 16.04
N ALA A 56 1.80 -40.42 15.19
CA ALA A 56 2.50 -40.06 13.95
C ALA A 56 1.60 -39.27 12.98
N ASP A 57 0.34 -39.69 12.82
CA ASP A 57 -0.61 -39.03 11.91
C ASP A 57 -0.94 -37.59 12.36
N THR A 58 -1.11 -37.38 13.67
CA THR A 58 -1.37 -36.04 14.22
C THR A 58 -0.15 -35.12 14.11
N TYR A 59 1.05 -35.67 14.19
CA TYR A 59 2.29 -34.94 13.95
C TYR A 59 2.41 -34.50 12.48
N ALA A 60 2.15 -35.40 11.52
CA ALA A 60 2.22 -35.09 10.10
C ALA A 60 1.22 -33.97 9.71
N LEU A 61 -0.03 -34.05 10.20
CA LEU A 61 -1.04 -33.01 9.97
C LEU A 61 -0.64 -31.66 10.59
N ALA A 62 -0.07 -31.67 11.80
CA ALA A 62 0.40 -30.45 12.46
C ALA A 62 1.58 -29.82 11.70
N GLN A 63 2.51 -30.64 11.20
CA GLN A 63 3.64 -30.19 10.41
C GLN A 63 3.20 -29.54 9.10
N GLU A 64 2.32 -30.17 8.33
CA GLU A 64 1.82 -29.61 7.07
C GLU A 64 1.13 -28.25 7.29
N LYS A 65 0.30 -28.14 8.34
CA LYS A 65 -0.38 -26.89 8.69
C LYS A 65 0.62 -25.80 9.05
N ILE A 66 1.64 -26.14 9.84
CA ILE A 66 2.71 -25.21 10.25
C ILE A 66 3.48 -24.74 9.01
N GLU A 67 3.96 -25.64 8.15
CA GLU A 67 4.71 -25.29 6.94
C GLU A 67 3.92 -24.35 6.00
N ARG A 68 2.60 -24.59 5.85
CA ARG A 68 1.73 -23.71 5.07
C ARG A 68 1.65 -22.31 5.67
N GLU A 69 1.47 -22.23 6.99
CA GLU A 69 1.41 -20.98 7.74
C GLU A 69 2.76 -20.25 7.76
N GLU A 70 3.88 -20.97 7.74
CA GLU A 70 5.23 -20.42 7.55
C GLU A 70 5.38 -19.74 6.21
N ARG A 71 5.01 -20.45 5.15
CA ARG A 71 5.11 -19.96 3.78
C ARG A 71 4.34 -18.66 3.60
N LEU A 72 3.07 -18.61 4.04
CA LEU A 72 2.23 -17.42 3.93
C LEU A 72 2.78 -16.21 4.71
N ARG A 73 3.42 -16.44 5.86
CA ARG A 73 4.05 -15.37 6.64
C ARG A 73 5.32 -14.87 5.96
N LYS A 74 6.15 -15.79 5.47
CA LYS A 74 7.39 -15.47 4.75
C LYS A 74 7.10 -14.66 3.49
N GLU A 75 6.14 -15.08 2.68
CA GLU A 75 5.70 -14.34 1.49
C GLU A 75 5.31 -12.89 1.80
N LYS A 76 4.59 -12.66 2.91
CA LYS A 76 4.22 -11.30 3.34
C LYS A 76 5.44 -10.48 3.79
N MET A 77 6.40 -11.10 4.46
CA MET A 77 7.64 -10.42 4.86
C MET A 77 8.51 -10.09 3.65
N ASP A 78 8.60 -10.99 2.67
CA ASP A 78 9.32 -10.77 1.42
C ASP A 78 8.67 -9.62 0.63
N GLN A 79 7.33 -9.57 0.58
CA GLN A 79 6.59 -8.46 -0.04
C GLN A 79 6.87 -7.12 0.66
N LEU A 80 6.86 -7.07 2.00
CA LEU A 80 7.18 -5.85 2.75
C LEU A 80 8.63 -5.42 2.55
N THR A 81 9.55 -6.38 2.46
CA THR A 81 10.98 -6.11 2.20
C THR A 81 11.16 -5.51 0.81
N TRP A 82 10.48 -6.07 -0.20
CA TRP A 82 10.47 -5.51 -1.55
C TRP A 82 9.87 -4.09 -1.57
N GLN A 83 8.74 -3.85 -0.89
CA GLN A 83 8.13 -2.51 -0.80
C GLN A 83 9.06 -1.50 -0.13
N LEU A 84 9.79 -1.91 0.92
CA LEU A 84 10.79 -1.08 1.58
C LEU A 84 11.92 -0.69 0.61
N GLU A 85 12.42 -1.64 -0.18
CA GLU A 85 13.46 -1.37 -1.18
C GLU A 85 12.96 -0.42 -2.28
N GLN A 86 11.73 -0.61 -2.76
CA GLN A 86 11.13 0.30 -3.74
C GLN A 86 10.98 1.71 -3.16
N ALA A 87 10.49 1.84 -1.92
CA ALA A 87 10.35 3.11 -1.24
C ALA A 87 11.71 3.82 -1.03
N ALA A 88 12.75 3.07 -0.65
CA ALA A 88 14.09 3.62 -0.45
C ALA A 88 14.72 4.16 -1.75
N ASN A 89 14.43 3.51 -2.88
CA ASN A 89 14.94 3.88 -4.19
C ASN A 89 14.04 4.87 -4.95
N LEU A 90 12.94 5.33 -4.34
CA LEU A 90 11.97 6.19 -4.99
C LEU A 90 12.58 7.58 -5.25
N PRO A 91 12.69 8.02 -6.53
CA PRO A 91 13.28 9.31 -6.86
C PRO A 91 12.51 10.47 -6.23
N VAL A 92 13.24 11.49 -5.77
CA VAL A 92 12.63 12.77 -5.41
C VAL A 92 11.98 13.37 -6.67
N GLY A 93 10.77 13.90 -6.53
CA GLY A 93 9.99 14.46 -7.62
C GLY A 93 9.09 13.45 -8.32
N SER A 94 9.14 12.15 -7.98
CA SER A 94 8.19 11.17 -8.51
C SER A 94 6.76 11.54 -8.15
N GLU A 95 5.86 11.42 -9.12
CA GLU A 95 4.43 11.63 -8.97
C GLU A 95 3.73 10.29 -8.80
N LEU A 96 3.06 10.08 -7.68
CA LEU A 96 2.28 8.88 -7.40
C LEU A 96 0.80 9.18 -7.38
N ASP A 97 -0.01 8.33 -8.02
CA ASP A 97 -1.46 8.40 -7.89
C ASP A 97 -1.87 8.13 -6.44
N TYR A 98 -2.65 9.05 -5.86
CA TYR A 98 -3.10 8.95 -4.48
C TYR A 98 -4.58 8.59 -4.40
N GLN A 99 -5.43 9.37 -5.07
CA GLN A 99 -6.87 9.12 -5.12
C GLN A 99 -7.52 9.88 -6.28
N THR A 100 -8.80 9.57 -6.55
CA THR A 100 -9.65 10.36 -7.44
C THR A 100 -10.78 10.97 -6.63
N VAL A 101 -10.96 12.28 -6.73
CA VAL A 101 -12.05 13.02 -6.09
C VAL A 101 -13.05 13.54 -7.11
N GLN A 102 -14.22 14.00 -6.68
CA GLN A 102 -15.24 14.57 -7.54
C GLN A 102 -15.31 16.09 -7.36
N SER A 103 -15.34 16.84 -8.45
CA SER A 103 -15.45 18.30 -8.47
C SER A 103 -16.71 18.73 -9.23
N PRO A 104 -17.56 19.60 -8.65
CA PRO A 104 -18.73 20.10 -9.37
C PRO A 104 -18.31 21.08 -10.47
N VAL A 105 -18.88 20.92 -11.66
CA VAL A 105 -18.73 21.84 -12.79
C VAL A 105 -20.08 22.20 -13.38
N SER A 106 -20.19 23.42 -13.89
CA SER A 106 -21.41 23.92 -14.53
C SER A 106 -21.30 23.79 -16.03
N VAL A 107 -22.37 23.34 -16.68
CA VAL A 107 -22.45 23.14 -18.14
C VAL A 107 -23.61 23.95 -18.70
N GLN A 108 -23.36 24.61 -19.82
CA GLN A 108 -24.30 25.45 -20.56
C GLN A 108 -24.34 25.08 -22.05
N VAL A 109 -25.45 25.42 -22.71
CA VAL A 109 -25.60 25.19 -24.15
C VAL A 109 -24.61 26.09 -24.89
N GLY A 110 -23.77 25.49 -25.73
CA GLY A 110 -22.77 26.20 -26.53
C GLY A 110 -21.33 26.04 -26.01
N GLU A 111 -21.10 25.40 -24.86
CA GLU A 111 -19.75 25.10 -24.37
C GLU A 111 -19.20 23.79 -24.96
N VAL A 112 -17.87 23.68 -25.01
CA VAL A 112 -17.18 22.48 -25.49
C VAL A 112 -17.12 21.45 -24.36
N TRP A 113 -17.80 20.32 -24.56
CA TRP A 113 -17.91 19.26 -23.56
C TRP A 113 -16.55 18.76 -23.07
N ASP A 114 -15.62 18.50 -23.99
CA ASP A 114 -14.32 17.92 -23.68
C ASP A 114 -13.44 18.90 -22.87
N GLU A 115 -13.54 20.21 -23.11
CA GLU A 115 -12.82 21.22 -22.32
C GLU A 115 -13.34 21.31 -20.88
N ILE A 116 -14.66 21.16 -20.68
CA ILE A 116 -15.26 21.14 -19.34
C ILE A 116 -14.88 19.84 -18.60
N MET A 117 -14.86 18.72 -19.33
CA MET A 117 -14.50 17.42 -18.77
C MET A 117 -12.99 17.19 -18.70
N ALA A 118 -12.18 18.11 -19.22
CA ALA A 118 -10.74 17.98 -19.25
C ALA A 118 -10.20 17.79 -17.82
N GLY A 119 -9.39 16.73 -17.67
CA GLY A 119 -8.99 16.22 -16.37
C GLY A 119 -8.17 17.26 -15.60
N THR A 120 -8.67 17.65 -14.42
CA THR A 120 -7.86 18.41 -13.46
C THR A 120 -7.04 17.42 -12.65
N GLU A 121 -5.76 17.72 -12.46
CA GLU A 121 -4.87 16.99 -11.57
C GLU A 121 -4.44 17.92 -10.43
N ILE A 122 -4.51 17.43 -9.19
CA ILE A 122 -4.03 18.12 -7.99
C ILE A 122 -2.76 17.43 -7.54
N MET A 123 -1.67 18.17 -7.48
CA MET A 123 -0.38 17.70 -6.97
C MET A 123 -0.24 18.09 -5.51
N ILE A 124 0.01 17.12 -4.64
CA ILE A 124 0.25 17.33 -3.21
C ILE A 124 1.73 17.09 -2.93
N LYS A 125 2.38 17.99 -2.20
CA LYS A 125 3.76 17.85 -1.73
C LYS A 125 3.79 18.07 -0.23
N ASP A 126 4.26 17.08 0.52
CA ASP A 126 4.34 17.14 1.99
C ASP A 126 3.00 17.52 2.68
N GLY A 127 1.88 17.02 2.12
CA GLY A 127 0.54 17.31 2.63
C GLY A 127 -0.04 18.67 2.21
N LEU A 128 0.68 19.45 1.42
CA LEU A 128 0.24 20.75 0.91
C LEU A 128 -0.07 20.68 -0.59
N ILE A 129 -1.07 21.43 -1.06
CA ILE A 129 -1.33 21.56 -2.50
C ILE A 129 -0.14 22.32 -3.12
N HIS A 130 0.59 21.63 -4.00
CA HIS A 130 1.75 22.16 -4.69
C HIS A 130 1.39 22.79 -6.03
N GLU A 131 0.51 22.13 -6.79
CA GLU A 131 0.16 22.53 -8.16
C GLU A 131 -1.24 22.00 -8.51
N ILE A 132 -1.96 22.72 -9.37
CA ILE A 132 -3.19 22.23 -10.01
C ILE A 132 -2.98 22.32 -11.52
N ARG A 133 -2.99 21.19 -12.21
CA ARG A 133 -2.83 21.11 -13.66
C ARG A 133 -4.19 20.88 -14.31
N GLN A 134 -4.46 21.61 -15.38
CA GLN A 134 -5.57 21.29 -16.27
C GLN A 134 -5.00 20.57 -17.48
N LYS A 135 -5.44 19.33 -17.74
CA LYS A 135 -5.19 18.73 -19.05
C LYS A 135 -5.98 19.55 -20.06
N THR A 136 -5.31 20.02 -21.11
CA THR A 136 -5.94 20.66 -22.27
C THR A 136 -6.29 19.59 -23.28
#